data_AF-A0A0G0X8Z6-F1
#
_entry.id   AF-A0A0G0X8Z6-F1
#
_cell.length_a   1.000
_cell.length_b   1.000
_cell.length_c   1.000
_cell.angle_alpha   90.00
_cell.angle_beta   90.00
_cell.angle_gamma   90.00
#
_symmetry.space_group_name_H-M   'P 1'
#
loop_
_entity.id
_entity.type
_entity.pdbx_description
1 polymer ?
#
loop_
_entity_poly.entity_id
_entity_poly.type
_entity_poly.pdbx_seq_one_letter_code
_entity_poly.pdbx_strand_id
1 'polypeptide(L)'
;MIELLNKVKNIISNLNSRQLGILGGMGFLVLLLIISLIRSEPVEEEKQTSPFTKERDGSTSKPTPAGTQIEDRGLNEDAPISPFGGMATSEDVFIPSKKPSKDTAIKTRVVLASKLPIILRDFKTSVGIVTTTAIFTFDHDEANVVHVETVGLDFRNLDNNPATNPNVTAFRETFLASLEKIREAGVDPGNLHYIFGTRDFQHITAQRWVTQMNLL
;
A
#
# COMPACT_ATOMS: atom_id res chain seq x y z
N MET A 1 -8.16 -42.91 11.74
CA MET A 1 -8.53 -41.48 11.53
C MET A 1 -9.49 -40.97 12.61
N ILE A 2 -10.62 -41.64 12.87
CA ILE A 2 -11.60 -41.26 13.91
C ILE A 2 -10.99 -41.22 15.33
N GLU A 3 -10.13 -42.17 15.67
CA GLU A 3 -9.45 -42.19 16.99
C GLU A 3 -8.48 -41.00 17.19
N LEU A 4 -7.83 -40.56 16.10
CA LEU A 4 -6.92 -39.40 16.11
C LEU A 4 -7.70 -38.10 16.31
N LEU A 5 -8.85 -37.96 15.64
CA LEU A 5 -9.77 -36.83 15.80
C LEU A 5 -10.31 -36.73 17.22
N ASN A 6 -10.64 -37.86 17.85
CA ASN A 6 -11.10 -37.87 19.24
C ASN A 6 -9.99 -37.49 20.23
N LYS A 7 -8.75 -37.90 20.00
CA LYS A 7 -7.59 -37.47 20.80
C LYS A 7 -7.33 -35.97 20.67
N VAL A 8 -7.40 -35.40 19.47
CA VAL A 8 -7.22 -33.96 19.23
C VAL A 8 -8.33 -33.13 19.90
N LYS A 9 -9.60 -33.55 19.78
CA LYS A 9 -10.71 -32.87 20.46
C LYS A 9 -10.55 -32.83 21.97
N ASN A 10 -10.08 -33.92 22.57
CA ASN A 10 -9.89 -34.02 24.03
C ASN A 10 -8.73 -33.14 24.53
N ILE A 11 -7.70 -32.93 23.71
CA ILE A 11 -6.59 -32.01 24.01
C ILE A 11 -7.06 -30.55 23.94
N ILE A 12 -7.87 -30.20 22.93
CA ILE A 12 -8.41 -28.85 22.76
C ILE A 12 -9.38 -28.50 23.90
N SER A 13 -10.23 -29.43 24.33
CA SER A 13 -11.19 -29.17 25.41
C SER A 13 -10.55 -29.01 26.79
N ASN A 14 -9.33 -29.53 27.00
CA ASN A 14 -8.60 -29.44 28.27
C ASN A 14 -7.64 -28.23 28.34
N LEU A 15 -7.51 -27.44 27.27
CA LEU A 15 -6.72 -26.21 27.27
C LEU A 15 -7.53 -25.07 27.90
N ASN A 16 -7.22 -24.75 29.17
CA ASN A 16 -7.74 -23.55 29.83
C ASN A 16 -7.24 -22.28 29.13
N SER A 17 -8.08 -21.25 29.03
CA SER A 17 -7.82 -19.98 28.31
C SER A 17 -6.54 -19.24 28.74
N ARG A 18 -6.02 -19.52 29.94
CA ARG A 18 -4.74 -19.00 30.44
C ARG A 18 -3.50 -19.64 29.82
N GLN A 19 -3.58 -20.86 29.30
CA GLN A 19 -2.47 -21.56 28.61
C GLN A 19 -2.30 -21.10 27.15
N LEU A 20 -3.37 -20.56 26.54
CA LEU A 20 -3.32 -20.02 25.17
C LEU A 20 -2.46 -18.74 25.05
N GLY A 21 -2.26 -18.00 26.16
CA GLY A 21 -1.48 -16.77 26.18
C GLY A 21 0.05 -16.97 26.20
N ILE A 22 0.53 -18.18 26.54
CA ILE A 22 1.97 -18.47 26.68
C ILE A 22 2.53 -19.14 25.40
N LEU A 23 1.67 -19.68 24.54
CA LEU A 23 2.05 -20.28 23.26
C LEU A 23 2.14 -19.19 22.16
N GLY A 24 3.07 -18.26 22.30
CA GLY A 24 3.34 -17.22 21.32
C GLY A 24 3.71 -17.79 19.94
N GLY A 25 3.05 -17.29 18.88
CA GLY A 25 3.43 -17.37 17.47
C GLY A 25 3.46 -18.75 16.81
N MET A 26 4.29 -19.68 17.31
CA MET A 26 4.54 -20.98 16.69
C MET A 26 3.39 -21.97 16.89
N GLY A 27 2.74 -21.98 18.06
CA GLY A 27 1.65 -22.89 18.35
C GLY A 27 0.40 -22.63 17.50
N PHE A 28 0.15 -21.36 17.19
CA PHE A 28 -0.97 -20.96 16.34
C PHE A 28 -0.78 -21.37 14.88
N LEU A 29 0.44 -21.28 14.34
CA LEU A 29 0.75 -21.73 12.98
C LEU A 29 0.61 -23.24 12.83
N VAL A 30 1.06 -24.03 13.81
CA VAL A 30 0.88 -25.49 13.79
C VAL A 30 -0.60 -25.87 13.86
N LEU A 31 -1.40 -25.15 14.65
CA LEU A 31 -2.85 -25.36 14.72
C LEU A 31 -3.54 -25.04 13.38
N LEU A 32 -3.17 -23.94 12.73
CA LEU A 32 -3.69 -23.59 11.40
C LEU A 32 -3.30 -24.61 10.33
N LEU A 33 -2.08 -25.18 10.41
CA LEU A 33 -1.60 -26.20 9.47
C LEU A 33 -2.36 -27.52 9.64
N ILE A 34 -2.70 -27.91 10.87
CA ILE A 34 -3.55 -29.08 11.16
C ILE A 34 -4.99 -28.85 10.66
N ILE A 35 -5.56 -27.66 10.86
CA ILE A 35 -6.90 -27.33 10.34
C ILE A 35 -6.92 -27.36 8.81
N SER A 36 -5.88 -26.84 8.16
CA SER A 36 -5.73 -26.85 6.70
C SER A 36 -5.65 -28.28 6.14
N LEU A 37 -4.91 -29.18 6.81
CA LEU A 37 -4.82 -30.59 6.43
C LEU A 37 -6.15 -31.36 6.57
N ILE A 38 -7.04 -30.93 7.48
CA ILE A 38 -8.36 -31.56 7.66
C ILE A 38 -9.37 -31.07 6.62
N ARG A 39 -9.15 -29.91 5.99
CA ARG A 39 -10.11 -29.27 5.07
C ARG A 39 -9.95 -29.66 3.59
N SER A 40 -9.06 -30.62 3.29
CA SER A 40 -8.81 -31.14 1.93
C SER A 40 -9.85 -32.16 1.46
N GLU A 41 -11.14 -31.88 1.64
CA GLU A 41 -12.19 -32.57 0.89
C GLU A 41 -12.78 -31.59 -0.13
N PRO A 42 -12.84 -31.97 -1.42
CA PRO A 42 -13.41 -31.11 -2.46
C PRO A 42 -14.92 -30.99 -2.22
N VAL A 43 -15.38 -29.78 -1.92
CA VAL A 43 -16.80 -29.43 -1.99
C VAL A 43 -17.15 -29.33 -3.48
N GLU A 44 -17.91 -30.29 -3.99
CA GLU A 44 -18.55 -30.17 -5.29
C GLU A 44 -19.59 -29.04 -5.22
N GLU A 45 -19.33 -27.93 -5.91
CA GLU A 45 -20.23 -26.77 -5.95
C GLU A 45 -21.23 -26.93 -7.10
N GLU A 46 -22.48 -27.21 -6.71
CA GLU A 46 -23.63 -27.36 -7.58
C GLU A 46 -24.06 -26.00 -8.16
N LYS A 47 -24.09 -25.90 -9.50
CA LYS A 47 -24.56 -24.73 -10.24
C LYS A 47 -26.03 -24.45 -9.95
N GLN A 48 -26.34 -23.26 -9.44
CA GLN A 48 -27.70 -22.71 -9.46
C GLN A 48 -27.78 -21.42 -10.28
N THR A 49 -28.36 -21.56 -11.46
CA THR A 49 -28.84 -20.48 -12.33
C THR A 49 -30.21 -19.98 -11.87
N SER A 50 -30.46 -18.66 -11.93
CA SER A 50 -31.81 -18.16 -12.23
C SER A 50 -31.79 -16.75 -12.86
N PRO A 51 -32.70 -16.43 -13.82
CA PRO A 51 -32.76 -15.17 -14.57
C PRO A 51 -33.94 -14.27 -14.16
N PHE A 52 -33.82 -12.95 -14.25
CA PHE A 52 -34.94 -12.02 -14.59
C PHE A 52 -34.42 -10.55 -14.74
N THR A 53 -34.38 -9.90 -15.91
CA THR A 53 -35.39 -9.18 -16.76
C THR A 53 -35.74 -7.72 -16.37
N LYS A 54 -35.48 -6.83 -17.36
CA LYS A 54 -36.26 -5.69 -17.91
C LYS A 54 -36.28 -4.26 -17.30
N GLU A 55 -35.77 -3.35 -18.13
CA GLU A 55 -36.32 -2.06 -18.64
C GLU A 55 -37.05 -1.06 -17.72
N ARG A 56 -36.60 0.19 -17.76
CA ARG A 56 -37.46 1.33 -18.15
C ARG A 56 -36.69 2.58 -18.58
N ASP A 57 -37.13 3.14 -19.71
CA ASP A 57 -36.77 4.43 -20.31
C ASP A 57 -37.44 5.65 -19.64
N GLY A 58 -36.93 6.84 -19.95
CA GLY A 58 -37.63 8.15 -19.91
C GLY A 58 -36.82 9.27 -19.24
N SER A 59 -36.03 10.07 -19.98
CA SER A 59 -36.40 11.30 -20.72
C SER A 59 -36.90 12.48 -19.84
N THR A 60 -36.14 13.58 -19.74
CA THR A 60 -36.46 14.93 -20.29
C THR A 60 -35.69 16.11 -19.64
N SER A 61 -35.19 16.98 -20.52
CA SER A 61 -35.10 18.47 -20.48
C SER A 61 -34.39 19.25 -19.36
N LYS A 62 -33.36 19.99 -19.81
CA LYS A 62 -32.86 21.32 -19.37
C LYS A 62 -34.00 22.37 -19.30
N PRO A 63 -33.89 23.48 -18.52
CA PRO A 63 -33.00 24.60 -18.92
C PRO A 63 -32.34 25.42 -17.77
N THR A 64 -31.33 26.18 -18.19
CA THR A 64 -30.58 27.23 -17.48
C THR A 64 -31.41 28.51 -17.31
N PRO A 65 -31.07 29.34 -16.29
CA PRO A 65 -31.09 30.78 -16.48
C PRO A 65 -29.75 31.45 -16.12
N ALA A 66 -29.55 32.59 -16.77
CA ALA A 66 -28.35 33.42 -16.78
C ALA A 66 -28.32 34.46 -15.65
N GLY A 67 -27.10 34.95 -15.40
CA GLY A 67 -26.84 36.37 -15.15
C GLY A 67 -26.71 36.80 -13.69
N THR A 68 -25.55 37.35 -13.34
CA THR A 68 -25.41 38.67 -12.69
C THR A 68 -23.97 39.16 -12.86
N GLN A 69 -23.81 40.28 -13.56
CA GLN A 69 -22.61 41.13 -13.53
C GLN A 69 -22.57 41.88 -12.19
N ILE A 70 -21.41 41.96 -11.55
CA ILE A 70 -21.10 43.03 -10.58
C ILE A 70 -19.69 43.55 -10.85
N GLU A 71 -19.62 44.86 -10.72
CA GLU A 71 -18.65 45.82 -11.21
C GLU A 71 -17.26 45.77 -10.56
N ASP A 72 -16.35 46.28 -11.38
CA ASP A 72 -15.05 46.85 -11.11
C ASP A 72 -15.13 47.99 -10.07
N ARG A 73 -14.31 47.90 -9.01
CA ARG A 73 -13.90 49.03 -8.17
C ARG A 73 -12.44 48.84 -7.78
N GLY A 74 -11.56 49.54 -8.46
CA GLY A 74 -10.21 49.82 -7.96
C GLY A 74 -10.26 50.67 -6.69
N LEU A 75 -9.31 50.43 -5.78
CA LEU A 75 -8.81 51.39 -4.80
C LEU A 75 -7.43 50.95 -4.28
N ASN A 76 -6.63 51.97 -4.03
CA ASN A 76 -5.18 52.06 -3.82
C ASN A 76 -4.49 51.19 -2.75
N GLU A 77 -3.18 51.11 -3.00
CA GLU A 77 -1.98 50.93 -2.18
C GLU A 77 -2.04 51.19 -0.66
N ASP A 78 -1.08 50.56 0.03
CA ASP A 78 -0.63 50.71 1.42
C ASP A 78 -1.22 49.79 2.51
N ALA A 79 -0.69 48.56 2.58
CA ALA A 79 -0.66 47.73 3.80
C ALA A 79 0.54 46.75 3.80
N PRO A 80 1.07 46.36 4.98
CA PRO A 80 2.48 46.06 5.18
C PRO A 80 2.94 44.68 4.68
N ILE A 81 4.23 44.67 4.32
CA ILE A 81 5.06 43.52 3.98
C ILE A 81 4.92 42.45 5.08
N SER A 82 4.32 41.31 4.72
CA SER A 82 4.27 40.12 5.57
C SER A 82 5.69 39.61 5.84
N PRO A 83 6.05 39.24 7.09
CA PRO A 83 7.36 38.68 7.42
C PRO A 83 7.46 37.18 7.10
N PHE A 84 6.45 36.57 6.48
CA PHE A 84 6.54 35.19 6.02
C PHE A 84 7.12 35.15 4.61
N GLY A 85 8.42 34.85 4.58
CA GLY A 85 9.25 34.80 3.39
C GLY A 85 8.73 33.86 2.29
N GLY A 86 9.01 34.30 1.07
CA GLY A 86 9.43 33.45 -0.04
C GLY A 86 8.48 32.32 -0.39
N MET A 87 7.41 32.66 -1.10
CA MET A 87 6.72 31.71 -1.97
C MET A 87 7.75 31.24 -3.01
N ALA A 88 8.35 30.07 -2.77
CA ALA A 88 9.20 29.42 -3.75
C ALA A 88 8.38 29.22 -5.02
N THR A 89 8.73 29.93 -6.08
CA THR A 89 8.16 29.72 -7.42
C THR A 89 8.61 28.36 -7.90
N SER A 90 7.74 27.37 -7.71
CA SER A 90 7.91 26.01 -8.21
C SER A 90 7.68 25.98 -9.71
N GLU A 91 8.70 26.35 -10.48
CA GLU A 91 8.95 25.74 -11.79
C GLU A 91 9.89 24.54 -11.59
N ASP A 92 9.56 23.68 -10.63
CA ASP A 92 10.07 22.31 -10.63
C ASP A 92 9.37 21.60 -11.79
N VAL A 93 10.15 21.27 -12.82
CA VAL A 93 9.72 20.49 -13.97
C VAL A 93 9.11 19.18 -13.47
N PHE A 94 7.79 19.14 -13.38
CA PHE A 94 7.03 17.93 -13.15
C PHE A 94 7.21 17.05 -14.39
N ILE A 95 8.08 16.05 -14.29
CA ILE A 95 8.08 14.92 -15.21
C ILE A 95 7.04 13.95 -14.66
N PRO A 96 5.85 13.81 -15.26
CA PRO A 96 4.91 12.78 -14.82
C PRO A 96 5.58 11.42 -15.00
N SER A 97 5.88 10.73 -13.88
CA SER A 97 6.13 9.31 -13.95
C SER A 97 4.87 8.65 -14.52
N LYS A 98 5.02 7.95 -15.64
CA LYS A 98 3.89 7.36 -16.36
C LYS A 98 3.33 6.25 -15.47
N LYS A 99 2.23 6.53 -14.76
CA LYS A 99 1.53 5.50 -13.98
C LYS A 99 1.17 4.33 -14.91
N PRO A 100 1.45 3.08 -14.53
CA PRO A 100 1.10 1.94 -15.35
C PRO A 100 -0.41 1.80 -15.46
N SER A 101 -0.88 1.13 -16.50
CA SER A 101 -2.31 0.81 -16.61
C SER A 101 -2.72 -0.19 -15.54
N LYS A 102 -3.98 -0.17 -15.11
CA LYS A 102 -4.52 -1.13 -14.15
C LYS A 102 -4.31 -2.58 -14.60
N ASP A 103 -4.52 -2.86 -15.89
CA ASP A 103 -4.33 -4.21 -16.47
C ASP A 103 -2.86 -4.66 -16.43
N THR A 104 -1.93 -3.73 -16.73
CA THR A 104 -0.49 -3.99 -16.60
C THR A 104 -0.15 -4.34 -15.16
N ALA A 105 -0.60 -3.54 -14.19
CA ALA A 105 -0.33 -3.77 -12.78
C ALA A 105 -0.91 -5.08 -12.24
N ILE A 106 -2.12 -5.47 -12.68
CA ILE A 106 -2.71 -6.77 -12.33
C ILE A 106 -1.84 -7.92 -12.86
N LYS A 107 -1.50 -7.91 -14.16
CA LYS A 107 -0.67 -8.96 -14.77
C LYS A 107 0.68 -9.07 -14.08
N THR A 108 1.29 -7.93 -13.78
CA THR A 108 2.58 -7.84 -13.09
C THR A 108 2.49 -8.38 -11.66
N ARG A 109 1.46 -8.03 -10.89
CA ARG A 109 1.24 -8.56 -9.54
C ARG A 109 1.02 -10.08 -9.55
N VAL A 110 0.31 -10.63 -10.53
CA VAL A 110 0.09 -12.08 -10.65
C VAL A 110 1.43 -12.84 -10.75
N VAL A 111 2.39 -12.32 -11.51
CA VAL A 111 3.74 -12.90 -11.60
C VAL A 111 4.47 -12.79 -10.25
N LEU A 112 4.36 -11.63 -9.60
CA LEU A 112 5.01 -11.37 -8.31
C LEU A 112 4.42 -12.19 -7.15
N ALA A 113 3.14 -12.60 -7.23
CA ALA A 113 2.37 -13.15 -6.12
C ALA A 113 3.05 -14.35 -5.44
N SER A 114 3.67 -15.25 -6.20
CA SER A 114 4.38 -16.43 -5.67
C SER A 114 5.64 -16.10 -4.86
N LYS A 115 6.11 -14.84 -4.89
CA LYS A 115 7.31 -14.35 -4.22
C LYS A 115 6.99 -13.44 -3.04
N LEU A 116 5.73 -13.08 -2.84
CA LEU A 116 5.31 -12.23 -1.72
C LEU A 116 5.13 -13.06 -0.44
N PRO A 117 5.43 -12.49 0.75
CA PRO A 117 6.03 -11.16 0.94
C PRO A 117 7.54 -11.16 0.63
N ILE A 118 8.03 -10.06 0.05
CA ILE A 118 9.46 -9.81 -0.10
C ILE A 118 9.91 -8.98 1.10
N ILE A 119 10.90 -9.46 1.85
CA ILE A 119 11.39 -8.78 3.05
C ILE A 119 12.89 -8.53 2.94
N LEU A 120 13.28 -7.27 3.05
CA LEU A 120 14.66 -6.83 3.19
C LEU A 120 14.90 -6.43 4.65
N ARG A 121 15.51 -7.31 5.44
CA ARG A 121 15.77 -7.10 6.87
C ARG A 121 17.12 -6.45 7.11
N ASP A 122 17.18 -5.64 8.16
CA ASP A 122 18.41 -5.07 8.73
C ASP A 122 19.33 -4.42 7.68
N PHE A 123 18.73 -3.75 6.69
CA PHE A 123 19.46 -3.09 5.63
C PHE A 123 20.19 -1.87 6.20
N LYS A 124 21.52 -1.92 6.15
CA LYS A 124 22.38 -0.86 6.67
C LYS A 124 22.64 0.17 5.57
N THR A 125 22.09 1.36 5.75
CA THR A 125 22.25 2.49 4.81
C THR A 125 23.59 3.20 4.99
N SER A 126 23.98 3.99 4.01
CA SER A 126 25.23 4.77 4.02
C SER A 126 25.27 5.82 5.14
N VAL A 127 24.10 6.30 5.57
CA VAL A 127 23.93 7.26 6.68
C VAL A 127 23.81 6.59 8.05
N GLY A 128 24.08 5.28 8.14
CA GLY A 128 24.11 4.54 9.41
C GLY A 128 22.75 4.18 9.99
N ILE A 129 21.66 4.49 9.29
CA ILE A 129 20.30 4.08 9.69
C ILE A 129 20.07 2.64 9.22
N VAL A 130 19.59 1.79 10.12
CA VAL A 130 19.20 0.41 9.80
C VAL A 130 17.70 0.37 9.53
N THR A 131 17.33 -0.16 8.38
CA THR A 131 15.93 -0.21 7.94
C THR A 131 15.48 -1.65 7.73
N THR A 132 14.17 -1.86 7.76
CA THR A 132 13.56 -3.10 7.25
C THR A 132 12.43 -2.71 6.31
N THR A 133 12.40 -3.29 5.11
CA THR A 133 11.30 -3.09 4.16
C THR A 133 10.58 -4.39 3.87
N ALA A 134 9.26 -4.33 3.83
CA ALA A 134 8.40 -5.42 3.41
C ALA A 134 7.54 -4.97 2.21
N ILE A 135 7.47 -5.82 1.19
CA ILE A 135 6.55 -5.68 0.06
C ILE A 135 5.54 -6.83 0.15
N PHE A 136 4.26 -6.51 0.22
CA PHE A 136 3.20 -7.49 0.47
C PHE A 136 1.85 -7.04 -0.11
N THR A 137 0.83 -7.87 0.05
CA THR A 137 -0.55 -7.57 -0.36
C THR A 137 -1.52 -8.08 0.70
N PHE A 138 -2.69 -7.48 0.79
CA PHE A 138 -3.82 -8.01 1.53
C PHE A 138 -4.85 -8.67 0.61
N ASP A 139 -5.61 -9.61 1.15
CA ASP A 139 -6.67 -10.33 0.41
C ASP A 139 -7.82 -9.41 -0.03
N HIS A 140 -7.99 -8.26 0.64
CA HIS A 140 -9.04 -7.28 0.36
C HIS A 140 -8.55 -6.07 -0.46
N ASP A 141 -7.27 -6.04 -0.84
CA ASP A 141 -6.75 -5.00 -1.74
C ASP A 141 -7.28 -5.17 -3.16
N GLU A 142 -7.33 -4.08 -3.92
CA GLU A 142 -7.52 -4.19 -5.36
C GLU A 142 -6.42 -5.05 -6.01
N ALA A 143 -6.78 -5.81 -7.05
CA ALA A 143 -5.90 -6.77 -7.73
C ALA A 143 -4.62 -6.16 -8.36
N ASN A 144 -4.53 -4.83 -8.46
CA ASN A 144 -3.38 -4.09 -8.99
C ASN A 144 -2.43 -3.52 -7.92
N VAL A 145 -2.79 -3.59 -6.63
CA VAL A 145 -2.08 -2.92 -5.54
C VAL A 145 -1.05 -3.84 -4.89
N VAL A 146 0.10 -3.25 -4.52
CA VAL A 146 1.09 -3.82 -3.60
C VAL A 146 1.41 -2.77 -2.51
N HIS A 147 1.61 -3.23 -1.29
CA HIS A 147 2.01 -2.41 -0.15
C HIS A 147 3.52 -2.46 0.01
N VAL A 148 4.11 -1.32 0.37
CA VAL A 148 5.54 -1.19 0.73
C VAL A 148 5.62 -0.52 2.08
N GLU A 149 6.11 -1.24 3.08
CA GLU A 149 6.31 -0.71 4.41
C GLU A 149 7.79 -0.72 4.76
N THR A 150 8.34 0.47 5.05
CA THR A 150 9.71 0.63 5.51
C THR A 150 9.71 1.11 6.96
N VAL A 151 10.38 0.37 7.83
CA VAL A 151 10.56 0.66 9.26
C VAL A 151 12.00 1.08 9.51
N GLY A 152 12.23 1.89 10.56
CA GLY A 152 13.55 2.42 10.93
C GLY A 152 13.78 3.88 10.51
N LEU A 153 12.80 4.50 9.87
CA LEU A 153 12.84 5.89 9.39
C LEU A 153 11.90 6.79 10.20
N ASP A 154 12.26 8.05 10.36
CA ASP A 154 11.36 9.10 10.85
C ASP A 154 10.68 9.83 9.68
N PHE A 155 9.42 9.45 9.42
CA PHE A 155 8.57 10.07 8.39
C PHE A 155 7.91 11.37 8.83
N ARG A 156 8.12 11.85 10.06
CA ARG A 156 7.53 13.12 10.52
C ARG A 156 8.31 14.34 10.03
N ASN A 157 9.57 14.14 9.64
CA ASN A 157 10.37 15.19 9.01
C ASN A 157 10.01 15.26 7.52
N LEU A 158 9.25 16.30 7.15
CA LEU A 158 8.81 16.54 5.77
C LEU A 158 9.88 17.19 4.89
N ASP A 159 11.04 17.56 5.46
CA ASP A 159 12.20 17.99 4.70
C ASP A 159 12.66 16.84 3.80
N ASN A 160 12.72 17.12 2.51
CA ASN A 160 13.06 16.18 1.46
C ASN A 160 14.51 16.32 0.98
N ASN A 161 15.29 17.24 1.56
CA ASN A 161 16.68 17.43 1.20
C ASN A 161 17.57 16.36 1.88
N PRO A 162 18.26 15.49 1.11
CA PRO A 162 19.14 14.47 1.66
C PRO A 162 20.32 15.01 2.50
N ALA A 163 20.71 16.28 2.28
CA ALA A 163 21.80 16.91 3.02
C ALA A 163 21.40 17.28 4.46
N THR A 164 20.11 17.53 4.71
CA THR A 164 19.59 17.97 6.01
C THR A 164 18.69 16.92 6.67
N ASN A 165 18.15 15.97 5.90
CA ASN A 165 17.37 14.85 6.40
C ASN A 165 17.98 13.50 5.97
N PRO A 166 18.76 12.82 6.83
CA PRO A 166 19.34 11.52 6.51
C PRO A 166 18.30 10.42 6.27
N ASN A 167 17.04 10.58 6.75
CA ASN A 167 15.98 9.61 6.46
C ASN A 167 15.64 9.55 4.98
N VAL A 168 15.82 10.64 4.22
CA VAL A 168 15.59 10.66 2.76
C VAL A 168 16.60 9.76 2.07
N THR A 169 17.89 9.89 2.42
CA THR A 169 18.96 9.03 1.91
C THR A 169 18.72 7.57 2.27
N ALA A 170 18.41 7.31 3.54
CA ALA A 170 18.13 5.97 4.02
C ALA A 170 16.91 5.33 3.32
N PHE A 171 15.84 6.11 3.13
CA PHE A 171 14.67 5.68 2.37
C PHE A 171 15.03 5.34 0.93
N ARG A 172 15.72 6.24 0.21
CA ARG A 172 16.11 6.04 -1.19
C ARG A 172 16.90 4.75 -1.37
N GLU A 173 17.93 4.54 -0.58
CA GLU A 173 18.78 3.35 -0.67
C GLU A 173 18.00 2.07 -0.38
N THR A 174 17.20 2.08 0.68
CA THR A 174 16.39 0.92 1.06
C THR A 174 15.33 0.61 0.01
N PHE A 175 14.68 1.64 -0.52
CA PHE A 175 13.64 1.50 -1.54
C PHE A 175 14.24 0.94 -2.83
N LEU A 176 15.35 1.48 -3.31
CA LEU A 176 16.06 0.96 -4.49
C LEU A 176 16.50 -0.50 -4.29
N ALA A 177 17.04 -0.84 -3.13
CA ALA A 177 17.37 -2.24 -2.81
C ALA A 177 16.14 -3.16 -2.82
N SER A 178 14.99 -2.65 -2.40
CA SER A 178 13.71 -3.38 -2.45
C SER A 178 13.19 -3.54 -3.89
N LEU A 179 13.38 -2.52 -4.75
CA LEU A 179 13.07 -2.62 -6.17
C LEU A 179 13.94 -3.67 -6.87
N GLU A 180 15.23 -3.80 -6.50
CA GLU A 180 16.06 -4.89 -7.01
C GLU A 180 15.50 -6.26 -6.64
N LYS A 181 14.90 -6.42 -5.45
CA LYS A 181 14.23 -7.68 -5.09
C LYS A 181 12.99 -7.98 -5.94
N ILE A 182 12.27 -6.94 -6.38
CA ILE A 182 11.17 -7.10 -7.35
C ILE A 182 11.73 -7.50 -8.72
N ARG A 183 12.84 -6.90 -9.17
CA ARG A 183 13.48 -7.26 -10.45
C ARG A 183 14.05 -8.67 -10.45
N GLU A 184 14.65 -9.11 -9.33
CA GLU A 184 15.09 -10.50 -9.11
C GLU A 184 13.92 -11.50 -9.23
N ALA A 185 12.69 -11.08 -8.94
CA ALA A 185 11.48 -11.87 -9.14
C ALA A 185 10.99 -11.91 -10.62
N GLY A 186 11.72 -11.29 -11.55
CA GLY A 186 11.37 -11.26 -12.98
C GLY A 186 10.30 -10.23 -13.33
N VAL A 187 10.10 -9.23 -12.46
CA VAL A 187 9.05 -8.21 -12.59
C VAL A 187 9.67 -6.83 -12.72
N ASP A 188 9.16 -6.02 -13.65
CA ASP A 188 9.48 -4.60 -13.71
C ASP A 188 8.70 -3.82 -12.63
N PRO A 189 9.37 -3.21 -11.64
CA PRO A 189 8.72 -2.47 -10.57
C PRO A 189 7.93 -1.24 -11.05
N GLY A 190 8.28 -0.64 -12.19
CA GLY A 190 7.53 0.50 -12.75
C GLY A 190 6.10 0.14 -13.18
N ASN A 191 5.82 -1.15 -13.31
CA ASN A 191 4.52 -1.67 -13.72
C ASN A 191 3.54 -1.94 -12.57
N LEU A 192 3.91 -1.69 -11.31
CA LEU A 192 3.08 -1.93 -10.12
C LEU A 192 2.43 -0.65 -9.59
N HIS A 193 1.29 -0.78 -8.89
CA HIS A 193 0.73 0.30 -8.07
C HIS A 193 1.10 0.11 -6.62
N TYR A 194 1.78 1.11 -6.05
CA TYR A 194 2.27 1.07 -4.68
C TYR A 194 1.37 1.83 -3.72
N ILE A 195 1.14 1.25 -2.55
CA ILE A 195 0.71 1.96 -1.35
C ILE A 195 1.88 1.94 -0.37
N PHE A 196 2.33 3.12 0.04
CA PHE A 196 3.42 3.25 1.00
C PHE A 196 2.91 3.36 2.42
N GLY A 197 3.43 2.54 3.33
CA GLY A 197 3.12 2.55 4.75
C GLY A 197 1.67 2.18 5.09
N THR A 198 1.43 1.92 6.37
CA THR A 198 0.09 1.63 6.92
C THR A 198 -0.56 2.84 7.57
N ARG A 199 0.18 3.95 7.73
CA ARG A 199 -0.27 5.21 8.33
C ARG A 199 -0.20 6.36 7.34
N ASP A 200 -1.17 7.26 7.37
CA ASP A 200 -1.28 8.38 6.43
C ASP A 200 -0.01 9.23 6.31
N PHE A 201 0.63 9.57 7.44
CA PHE A 201 1.85 10.38 7.39
C PHE A 201 3.04 9.64 6.75
N GLN A 202 3.11 8.32 6.89
CA GLN A 202 4.12 7.50 6.22
C GLN A 202 3.84 7.46 4.72
N HIS A 203 2.57 7.24 4.35
CA HIS A 203 2.11 7.22 2.97
C HIS A 203 2.44 8.51 2.24
N ILE A 204 2.00 9.65 2.78
CA ILE A 204 2.20 10.97 2.18
C ILE A 204 3.68 11.29 2.03
N THR A 205 4.48 11.01 3.06
CA THR A 205 5.92 11.34 3.07
C THR A 205 6.70 10.45 2.12
N ALA A 206 6.47 9.13 2.15
CA ALA A 206 7.13 8.20 1.23
C ALA A 206 6.72 8.44 -0.23
N GLN A 207 5.43 8.69 -0.49
CA GLN A 207 4.95 9.03 -1.83
C GLN A 207 5.64 10.30 -2.36
N ARG A 208 5.77 11.33 -1.52
CA ARG A 208 6.49 12.57 -1.87
C ARG A 208 7.95 12.27 -2.22
N TRP A 209 8.64 11.51 -1.38
CA TRP A 209 10.05 11.13 -1.60
C TRP A 209 10.25 10.34 -2.90
N VAL A 210 9.39 9.36 -3.18
CA VAL A 210 9.43 8.57 -4.42
C VAL A 210 9.27 9.45 -5.65
N THR A 211 8.29 10.36 -5.64
CA THR A 211 8.02 11.27 -6.76
C THR A 211 9.16 12.26 -6.97
N GLN A 212 9.64 12.92 -5.92
CA GLN A 212 10.66 13.96 -6.03
C GLN A 212 12.03 13.40 -6.44
N MET A 213 12.36 12.18 -6.01
CA MET A 213 13.61 11.52 -6.39
C MET A 213 13.49 10.69 -7.68
N ASN A 214 12.33 10.70 -8.35
CA ASN A 214 12.04 9.94 -9.56
C ASN A 214 12.46 8.46 -9.44
N LEU A 215 12.00 7.80 -8.38
CA LEU A 215 12.39 6.41 -8.06
C LEU A 215 11.57 5.35 -8.79
N LEU A 216 10.54 5.74 -9.55
CA LEU A 216 9.64 4.89 -10.32
C LEU A 216 9.33 5.51 -11.68
#